data_AF-A0A7V5ZDA4-F1
#
_entry.id   AF-A0A7V5ZDA4-F1
#
_cell.length_a   1.000
_cell.length_b   1.000
_cell.length_c   1.000
_cell.angle_alpha   90.00
_cell.angle_beta   90.00
_cell.angle_gamma   90.00
#
_symmetry.space_group_name_H-M   'P 1'
#
loop_
_entity.id
_entity.type
_entity.pdbx_description
1 polymer ?
#
loop_
_entity_poly.entity_id
_entity_poly.type
_entity_poly.pdbx_seq_one_letter_code
_entity_poly.pdbx_strand_id
1 'polypeptide(L)'
;MFRVAWLLVAISLSLALQALAQSPVTSGSLRCVPLQQEGRYLGFRLQEGERVLGDVLFHAQGALYATQAQTQGQQILFSRFRTDGSWEVGEDALVSVEFTQGNPYPLVSFRVRVKEFSPLVWEAAHGKQPLHLFACSLPGAPIFHQRGWVIPT
;
A
#
# COMPACT_ATOMS: atom_id res chain seq x y z
N MET A 1 -2.10 57.55 35.37
CA MET A 1 -3.19 56.55 35.30
C MET A 1 -2.96 55.68 34.08
N PHE A 2 -2.81 54.38 34.32
CA PHE A 2 -2.36 53.33 33.41
C PHE A 2 -3.39 52.95 32.34
N ARG A 3 -2.93 52.60 31.13
CA ARG A 3 -3.66 51.68 30.24
C ARG A 3 -2.67 50.69 29.61
N VAL A 4 -2.63 49.50 30.19
CA VAL A 4 -2.14 48.24 29.61
C VAL A 4 -3.39 47.44 29.25
N ALA A 5 -3.49 46.91 28.03
CA ALA A 5 -4.37 45.77 27.74
C ALA A 5 -3.93 45.02 26.47
N TRP A 6 -2.98 44.10 26.69
CA TRP A 6 -2.89 42.74 26.15
C TRP A 6 -3.25 42.47 24.69
N LEU A 7 -2.20 42.34 23.87
CA LEU A 7 -2.20 41.61 22.61
C LEU A 7 -2.15 40.10 22.91
N LEU A 8 -3.26 39.38 22.70
CA LEU A 8 -3.29 37.92 22.77
C LEU A 8 -2.73 37.35 21.46
N VAL A 9 -1.45 37.01 21.46
CA VAL A 9 -0.85 36.17 20.39
C VAL A 9 -1.12 34.71 20.77
N ALA A 10 -2.17 34.13 20.19
CA ALA A 10 -2.39 32.68 20.25
C ALA A 10 -1.38 32.00 19.32
N ILE A 11 -0.29 31.48 19.90
CA ILE A 11 0.64 30.61 19.19
C ILE A 11 -0.01 29.22 19.15
N SER A 12 -0.69 28.93 18.04
CA SER A 12 -1.16 27.59 17.71
C SER A 12 0.06 26.71 17.42
N LEU A 13 0.54 25.99 18.43
CA LEU A 13 1.59 25.00 18.31
C LEU A 13 0.99 23.75 17.63
N SER A 14 0.90 23.78 16.29
CA SER A 14 0.55 22.61 15.49
C SER A 14 1.65 21.56 15.66
N LEU A 15 1.45 20.61 16.59
CA LEU A 15 2.17 19.35 16.64
C LEU A 15 1.89 18.59 15.34
N ALA A 16 2.70 18.87 14.33
CA ALA A 16 2.80 18.02 13.16
C ALA A 16 3.30 16.67 13.65
N LEU A 17 2.37 15.72 13.80
CA LEU A 17 2.70 14.31 13.87
C LEU A 17 3.41 13.99 12.56
N GLN A 18 4.75 14.08 12.55
CA GLN A 18 5.55 13.56 11.46
C GLN A 18 5.29 12.06 11.46
N ALA A 19 4.36 11.60 10.63
CA ALA A 19 4.30 10.20 10.25
C ALA A 19 5.73 9.86 9.81
N LEU A 20 6.40 8.96 10.54
CA LEU A 20 7.70 8.45 10.14
C LEU A 20 7.49 7.86 8.74
N ALA A 21 7.91 8.61 7.73
CA ALA A 21 7.86 8.17 6.36
C ALA A 21 8.66 6.88 6.30
N GLN A 22 7.97 5.77 6.04
CA GLN A 22 8.62 4.47 6.00
C GLN A 22 9.64 4.49 4.88
N SER A 23 10.89 4.15 5.21
CA SER A 23 11.99 4.24 4.26
C SER A 23 11.77 3.23 3.13
N PRO A 24 12.00 3.62 1.87
CA PRO A 24 12.05 2.68 0.76
C PRO A 24 13.07 1.57 1.03
N VAL A 25 12.82 0.38 0.49
CA VAL A 25 13.84 -0.66 0.36
C VAL A 25 14.43 -0.60 -1.05
N THR A 26 15.72 -0.89 -1.18
CA THR A 26 16.46 -0.65 -2.43
C THR A 26 17.30 -1.85 -2.85
N SER A 27 17.53 -2.05 -4.14
CA SER A 27 18.50 -3.02 -4.67
C SER A 27 19.11 -2.47 -5.95
N GLY A 28 20.37 -2.07 -5.90
CA GLY A 28 21.00 -1.33 -7.00
C GLY A 28 20.24 -0.03 -7.30
N SER A 29 19.75 0.13 -8.53
CA SER A 29 18.94 1.26 -8.98
C SER A 29 17.45 1.13 -8.61
N LEU A 30 16.99 -0.06 -8.23
CA LEU A 30 15.59 -0.33 -7.96
C LEU A 30 15.21 0.05 -6.54
N ARG A 31 14.01 0.61 -6.37
CA ARG A 31 13.43 0.98 -5.08
C ARG A 31 11.96 0.60 -5.00
N CYS A 32 11.55 0.09 -3.84
CA CYS A 32 10.15 -0.12 -3.48
C CYS A 32 9.75 0.92 -2.44
N VAL A 33 8.76 1.74 -2.77
CA VAL A 33 8.28 2.85 -1.92
C VAL A 33 6.85 2.56 -1.47
N PRO A 34 6.53 2.57 -0.17
CA PRO A 34 5.16 2.45 0.30
C PRO A 34 4.25 3.54 -0.29
N LEU A 35 3.09 3.17 -0.83
CA LEU A 35 2.08 4.10 -1.32
C LEU A 35 1.10 4.43 -0.20
N GLN A 36 1.22 5.64 0.37
CA GLN A 36 0.37 6.10 1.46
C GLN A 36 -0.60 7.20 1.00
N GLN A 37 -1.88 7.05 1.35
CA GLN A 37 -2.93 8.04 1.11
C GLN A 37 -3.83 8.09 2.34
N GLU A 38 -4.01 9.27 2.94
CA GLU A 38 -4.92 9.50 4.07
C GLU A 38 -4.73 8.50 5.24
N GLY A 39 -3.48 8.20 5.58
CA GLY A 39 -3.14 7.24 6.66
C GLY A 39 -3.32 5.76 6.29
N ARG A 40 -3.69 5.46 5.04
CA ARG A 40 -3.81 4.09 4.50
C ARG A 40 -2.63 3.79 3.59
N TYR A 41 -2.13 2.57 3.64
CA TYR A 41 -1.20 2.03 2.66
C TYR A 41 -1.96 1.23 1.63
N LEU A 42 -1.97 1.71 0.39
CA LEU A 42 -2.70 1.10 -0.72
C LEU A 42 -1.86 0.08 -1.48
N GLY A 43 -0.55 0.07 -1.26
CA GLY A 43 0.39 -0.75 -2.02
C GLY A 43 1.82 -0.25 -1.90
N PHE A 44 2.61 -0.52 -2.94
CA PHE A 44 3.95 0.00 -3.09
C PHE A 44 4.25 0.33 -4.56
N ARG A 45 5.14 1.29 -4.75
CA ARG A 45 5.62 1.73 -6.06
C ARG A 45 7.00 1.15 -6.32
N LEU A 46 7.17 0.55 -7.48
CA LEU A 46 8.47 0.14 -7.99
C LEU A 46 9.06 1.27 -8.86
N GLN A 47 10.28 1.67 -8.57
CA GLN A 47 10.99 2.71 -9.35
C GLN A 47 12.42 2.26 -9.65
N GLU A 48 12.96 2.75 -10.77
CA GLU A 48 14.36 2.64 -11.14
C GLU A 48 14.96 4.05 -11.22
N GLY A 49 15.80 4.42 -10.26
CA GLY A 49 16.13 5.83 -10.06
C GLY A 49 14.85 6.65 -9.88
N GLU A 50 14.68 7.74 -10.63
CA GLU A 50 13.45 8.55 -10.61
C GLU A 50 12.31 8.03 -11.49
N ARG A 51 12.56 7.02 -12.33
CA ARG A 51 11.54 6.47 -13.23
C ARG A 51 10.59 5.58 -12.46
N VAL A 52 9.29 5.87 -12.52
CA VAL A 52 8.23 4.96 -12.05
C VAL A 52 8.11 3.80 -13.02
N LEU A 53 8.29 2.58 -12.53
CA LEU A 53 8.09 1.35 -13.31
C LEU A 53 6.65 0.85 -13.21
N GLY A 54 6.03 0.99 -12.04
CA GLY A 54 4.64 0.64 -11.82
C GLY A 54 4.24 0.71 -10.36
N ASP A 55 2.92 0.76 -10.13
CA ASP A 55 2.33 0.70 -8.81
C ASP A 55 1.70 -0.68 -8.62
N VAL A 56 2.08 -1.36 -7.54
CA VAL A 56 1.46 -2.60 -7.08
C VAL A 56 0.54 -2.26 -5.93
N LEU A 57 -0.75 -2.20 -6.22
CA LEU A 57 -1.81 -1.94 -5.26
C LEU A 57 -2.25 -3.25 -4.60
N PHE A 58 -2.71 -3.23 -3.36
CA PHE A 58 -3.32 -4.38 -2.69
C PHE A 58 -4.72 -4.70 -3.23
N HIS A 59 -5.36 -3.71 -3.85
CA HIS A 59 -6.60 -3.84 -4.59
C HIS A 59 -6.73 -2.68 -5.60
N ALA A 60 -7.30 -2.92 -6.77
CA ALA A 60 -7.41 -1.90 -7.83
C ALA A 60 -8.22 -0.67 -7.40
N GLN A 61 -9.32 -0.88 -6.66
CA GLN A 61 -10.21 0.19 -6.17
C GLN A 61 -10.04 0.49 -4.67
N GLY A 62 -8.96 0.00 -4.02
CA GLY A 62 -8.70 0.28 -2.61
C GLY A 62 -9.60 -0.45 -1.60
N ALA A 63 -10.31 -1.51 -2.02
CA ALA A 63 -11.12 -2.37 -1.14
C ALA A 63 -10.29 -3.17 -0.12
N LEU A 64 -8.95 -3.14 -0.24
CA LEU A 64 -7.99 -3.68 0.70
C LEU A 64 -6.88 -2.67 0.93
N TYR A 65 -6.58 -2.34 2.18
CA TYR A 65 -5.49 -1.45 2.53
C TYR A 65 -4.87 -1.83 3.87
N ALA A 66 -3.58 -1.57 4.04
CA ALA A 66 -2.90 -1.73 5.31
C ALA A 66 -2.98 -0.42 6.10
N THR A 67 -3.06 -0.51 7.42
CA THR A 67 -2.99 0.68 8.30
C THR A 67 -1.61 0.85 8.92
N GLN A 68 -0.71 -0.12 8.70
CA GLN A 68 0.65 -0.10 9.21
C GLN A 68 1.61 -0.64 8.16
N ALA A 69 2.74 0.05 8.01
CA ALA A 69 3.90 -0.41 7.27
C ALA A 69 5.15 -0.25 8.15
N GLN A 70 6.07 -1.20 8.09
CA GLN A 70 7.34 -1.17 8.81
C GLN A 70 8.47 -1.60 7.89
N THR A 71 9.53 -0.81 7.80
CA THR A 71 10.76 -1.21 7.10
C THR A 71 11.73 -1.87 8.07
N GLN A 72 12.20 -3.06 7.74
CA GLN A 72 13.20 -3.82 8.50
C GLN A 72 14.27 -4.34 7.54
N GLY A 73 15.45 -3.70 7.55
CA GLY A 73 16.51 -3.99 6.59
C GLY A 73 16.04 -3.77 5.16
N GLN A 74 16.06 -4.84 4.36
CA GLN A 74 15.69 -4.85 2.94
C GLN A 74 14.24 -5.26 2.68
N GLN A 75 13.42 -5.28 3.73
CA GLN A 75 12.02 -5.69 3.68
C GLN A 75 11.08 -4.58 4.17
N ILE A 76 9.95 -4.42 3.48
CA ILE A 76 8.79 -3.66 3.95
C ILE A 76 7.71 -4.66 4.34
N LEU A 77 7.20 -4.54 5.57
CA LEU A 77 6.09 -5.33 6.08
C LEU A 77 4.84 -4.46 6.22
N PHE A 78 3.80 -4.79 5.45
CA PHE A 78 2.47 -4.22 5.55
C PHE A 78 1.59 -5.13 6.41
N SER A 79 0.85 -4.53 7.35
CA SER A 79 0.04 -5.27 8.32
C SER A 79 -1.18 -4.47 8.77
N ARG A 80 -2.01 -5.10 9.62
CA ARG A 80 -3.28 -4.55 10.11
C ARG A 80 -4.18 -4.12 8.95
N PHE A 81 -4.35 -5.05 8.01
CA PHE A 81 -5.20 -4.85 6.86
C PHE A 81 -6.65 -4.61 7.28
N ARG A 82 -7.32 -3.78 6.48
CA ARG A 82 -8.72 -3.44 6.57
C ARG A 82 -9.30 -3.46 5.17
N THR A 83 -10.61 -3.65 5.12
CA THR A 83 -11.39 -3.65 3.89
C THR A 83 -12.34 -2.45 3.89
N ASP A 84 -13.10 -2.29 2.82
CA ASP A 84 -14.19 -1.32 2.74
C ASP A 84 -15.53 -1.82 3.32
N GLY A 85 -15.54 -3.02 3.92
CA GLY A 85 -16.73 -3.62 4.53
C GLY A 85 -17.53 -4.56 3.61
N SER A 86 -17.18 -4.67 2.33
CA SER A 86 -17.81 -5.66 1.43
C SER A 86 -17.36 -7.11 1.67
N TRP A 87 -16.25 -7.27 2.40
CA TRP A 87 -15.68 -8.54 2.84
C TRP A 87 -14.80 -8.33 4.07
N GLU A 88 -14.42 -9.41 4.76
CA GLU A 88 -13.55 -9.37 5.92
C GLU A 88 -12.25 -10.14 5.69
N VAL A 89 -11.15 -9.58 6.20
CA VAL A 89 -9.83 -10.18 6.14
C VAL A 89 -9.36 -10.64 7.52
N GLY A 90 -8.64 -11.76 7.57
CA GLY A 90 -7.99 -12.26 8.78
C GLY A 90 -7.07 -11.22 9.41
N GLU A 91 -7.02 -11.19 10.75
CA GLU A 91 -6.14 -10.28 11.50
C GLU A 91 -4.65 -10.58 11.30
N ASP A 92 -4.34 -11.82 10.88
CA ASP A 92 -3.01 -12.29 10.50
C ASP A 92 -2.63 -11.93 9.06
N ALA A 93 -3.43 -11.11 8.38
CA ALA A 93 -3.12 -10.68 7.03
C ALA A 93 -1.88 -9.79 7.00
N LEU A 94 -0.97 -10.14 6.08
CA LEU A 94 0.31 -9.49 5.91
C LEU A 94 0.73 -9.53 4.44
N VAL A 95 1.48 -8.50 4.05
CA VAL A 95 2.22 -8.49 2.79
C VAL A 95 3.64 -8.04 3.11
N SER A 96 4.64 -8.79 2.66
CA SER A 96 6.04 -8.39 2.69
C SER A 96 6.58 -8.17 1.29
N VAL A 97 7.40 -7.14 1.16
CA VAL A 97 8.12 -6.80 -0.08
C VAL A 97 9.59 -6.74 0.27
N GLU A 98 10.40 -7.61 -0.29
CA GLU A 98 11.82 -7.70 0.05
C GLU A 98 12.73 -7.84 -1.15
N PHE A 99 13.93 -7.27 -1.06
CA PHE A 99 15.01 -7.59 -1.98
C PHE A 99 15.88 -8.70 -1.39
N THR A 100 16.00 -9.81 -2.12
CA THR A 100 16.84 -10.95 -1.74
C THR A 100 18.18 -10.90 -2.46
N GLN A 101 19.23 -11.42 -1.82
CA GLN A 101 20.56 -11.45 -2.43
C GLN A 101 20.56 -12.29 -3.71
N GLY A 102 21.10 -11.74 -4.80
CA GLY A 102 21.18 -12.43 -6.09
C GLY A 102 19.92 -12.34 -6.95
N ASN A 103 18.83 -11.73 -6.47
CA ASN A 103 17.67 -11.41 -7.28
C ASN A 103 17.54 -9.88 -7.43
N PRO A 104 17.60 -9.33 -8.66
CA PRO A 104 17.44 -7.89 -8.86
C PRO A 104 16.00 -7.43 -8.60
N TYR A 105 15.01 -8.31 -8.63
CA TYR A 105 13.60 -7.97 -8.48
C TYR A 105 13.10 -8.21 -7.04
N PRO A 106 12.12 -7.42 -6.56
CA PRO A 106 11.56 -7.64 -5.24
C PRO A 106 10.74 -8.93 -5.22
N LEU A 107 10.89 -9.70 -4.15
CA LEU A 107 9.99 -10.79 -3.80
C LEU A 107 8.81 -10.22 -3.01
N VAL A 108 7.60 -10.54 -3.45
CA VAL A 108 6.36 -10.21 -2.74
C VAL A 108 5.79 -11.48 -2.14
N SER A 109 5.75 -11.55 -0.81
CA SER A 109 5.11 -12.65 -0.09
C SER A 109 3.87 -12.14 0.63
N PHE A 110 2.81 -12.94 0.67
CA PHE A 110 1.57 -12.52 1.31
C PHE A 110 0.86 -13.68 1.99
N ARG A 111 0.14 -13.33 3.05
CA ARG A 111 -0.88 -14.17 3.67
C ARG A 111 -2.13 -13.33 3.75
N VAL A 112 -3.16 -13.74 3.02
CA VAL A 112 -4.48 -13.10 3.07
C VAL A 112 -5.50 -14.21 3.17
N ARG A 113 -6.27 -14.19 4.26
CA ARG A 113 -7.37 -15.12 4.50
C ARG A 113 -8.65 -14.33 4.49
N VAL A 114 -9.58 -14.71 3.62
CA VAL A 114 -10.94 -14.17 3.63
C VAL A 114 -11.67 -14.82 4.78
N LYS A 115 -12.13 -14.02 5.74
CA LYS A 115 -12.95 -14.47 6.88
C LYS A 115 -14.41 -14.57 6.46
N GLU A 116 -14.91 -13.52 5.83
CA GLU A 116 -16.28 -13.38 5.38
C GLU A 116 -16.29 -12.67 4.02
N PHE A 117 -17.24 -13.02 3.17
CA PHE A 117 -17.45 -12.39 1.88
C PHE A 117 -18.95 -12.35 1.59
N SER A 118 -19.48 -11.16 1.33
CA SER A 118 -20.88 -10.98 0.95
C SER A 118 -20.95 -10.66 -0.55
N PRO A 119 -21.38 -11.61 -1.39
CA PRO A 119 -21.50 -11.38 -2.83
C PRO A 119 -22.40 -10.19 -3.17
N LEU A 120 -23.50 -10.01 -2.43
CA LEU A 120 -24.45 -8.93 -2.68
C LEU A 120 -23.87 -7.55 -2.37
N VAL A 121 -23.13 -7.42 -1.26
CA VAL A 121 -22.46 -6.15 -0.91
C VAL A 121 -21.30 -5.89 -1.87
N TRP A 122 -20.54 -6.93 -2.21
CA TRP A 122 -19.46 -6.84 -3.19
C TRP A 122 -19.94 -6.38 -4.56
N GLU A 123 -20.98 -7.03 -5.11
CA GLU A 123 -21.52 -6.66 -6.42
C GLU A 123 -22.11 -5.25 -6.43
N ALA A 124 -22.69 -4.80 -5.31
CA ALA A 124 -23.19 -3.44 -5.17
C ALA A 124 -22.06 -2.39 -5.16
N ALA A 125 -20.91 -2.69 -4.54
CA ALA A 125 -19.79 -1.76 -4.41
C ALA A 125 -18.82 -1.79 -5.62
N HIS A 126 -18.60 -2.97 -6.20
CA HIS A 126 -17.56 -3.21 -7.20
C HIS A 126 -18.09 -3.76 -8.53
N GLY A 127 -19.38 -4.04 -8.63
CA GLY A 127 -19.98 -4.70 -9.80
C GLY A 127 -19.68 -6.20 -9.86
N LYS A 128 -20.09 -6.82 -10.98
CA LYS A 128 -19.95 -8.27 -11.20
C LYS A 128 -18.53 -8.63 -11.66
N GLN A 129 -17.59 -8.62 -10.72
CA GLN A 129 -16.21 -9.02 -10.94
C GLN A 129 -15.68 -9.88 -9.79
N PRO A 130 -14.66 -10.72 -10.01
CA PRO A 130 -14.00 -11.46 -8.93
C PRO A 130 -13.34 -10.53 -7.91
N LEU A 131 -13.21 -11.00 -6.66
CA LEU A 131 -12.31 -10.39 -5.68
C LEU A 131 -10.86 -10.64 -6.12
N HIS A 132 -10.18 -9.61 -6.59
CA HIS A 132 -8.77 -9.66 -6.95
C HIS A 132 -7.91 -9.14 -5.81
N LEU A 133 -6.96 -9.96 -5.36
CA LEU A 133 -5.89 -9.51 -4.49
C LEU A 133 -4.71 -9.10 -5.35
N PHE A 134 -4.20 -7.91 -5.08
CA PHE A 134 -3.23 -7.20 -5.89
C PHE A 134 -3.75 -6.71 -7.24
N ALA A 135 -3.34 -5.50 -7.59
CA ALA A 135 -3.49 -4.94 -8.92
C ALA A 135 -2.18 -4.26 -9.29
N CYS A 136 -1.68 -4.55 -10.48
CA CYS A 136 -0.50 -3.91 -11.01
C CYS A 136 -0.83 -3.51 -12.44
N SER A 137 -0.88 -2.20 -12.70
CA SER A 137 -0.99 -1.73 -14.07
C SER A 137 0.42 -1.52 -14.61
N LEU A 138 0.77 -2.26 -15.65
CA LEU A 138 2.05 -2.13 -16.33
C LEU A 138 1.82 -1.80 -17.81
N PRO A 139 1.40 -0.56 -18.14
CA PRO A 139 1.16 -0.17 -19.53
C PRO A 139 2.43 -0.36 -20.36
N GLY A 140 2.35 -1.17 -21.41
CA GLY A 140 3.47 -1.45 -22.31
C GLY A 140 4.40 -2.59 -21.87
N ALA A 141 4.09 -3.31 -20.79
CA ALA A 141 4.79 -4.56 -20.49
C ALA A 141 4.49 -5.62 -21.58
N PRO A 142 5.50 -6.36 -22.05
CA PRO A 142 5.24 -7.61 -22.76
C PRO A 142 4.47 -8.50 -21.80
N ILE A 143 3.32 -9.00 -22.28
CA ILE A 143 2.29 -9.75 -21.56
C ILE A 143 2.83 -10.50 -20.32
N PHE A 144 2.18 -10.33 -19.16
CA PHE A 144 2.47 -11.15 -17.99
C PHE A 144 1.83 -12.53 -18.15
N HIS A 145 2.63 -13.59 -18.06
CA HIS A 145 2.17 -14.97 -18.13
C HIS A 145 2.47 -15.69 -16.81
N GLN A 146 1.48 -16.35 -16.22
CA GLN A 146 1.70 -17.26 -15.10
C GLN A 146 1.09 -18.63 -15.41
N ARG A 147 1.94 -19.69 -15.43
CA ARG A 147 1.51 -21.07 -15.71
C ARG A 147 0.69 -21.21 -17.01
N GLY A 148 1.04 -20.45 -18.04
CA GLY A 148 0.34 -20.44 -19.34
C GLY A 148 -0.90 -19.55 -19.41
N TRP A 149 -1.33 -18.94 -18.30
CA TRP A 149 -2.42 -17.97 -18.30
C TRP A 149 -1.88 -16.58 -18.61
N VAL A 150 -2.50 -15.90 -19.57
CA VAL A 150 -2.33 -14.47 -19.80
C VAL A 150 -3.00 -13.76 -18.62
N ILE A 151 -2.22 -13.05 -17.83
CA ILE A 151 -2.74 -12.15 -16.81
C ILE A 151 -2.77 -10.77 -17.44
N PRO A 152 -3.96 -10.20 -17.70
CA PRO A 152 -4.06 -8.86 -18.25
C PRO A 152 -3.36 -7.87 -17.29
N THR A 153 -2.42 -7.11 -17.85
CA THR A 153 -1.61 -6.07 -17.19
C THR A 153 -2.14 -4.68 -17.49
#